data_AF-A0A7K2AYP3-F1
#
_entry.id   AF-A0A7K2AYP3-F1
#
_cell.length_a   1.000
_cell.length_b   1.000
_cell.length_c   1.000
_cell.angle_alpha   90.00
_cell.angle_beta   90.00
_cell.angle_gamma   90.00
#
_symmetry.space_group_name_H-M   'P 1'
#
loop_
_entity.id
_entity.type
_entity.pdbx_description
1 polymer ?
#
loop_
_entity_poly.entity_id
_entity_poly.type
_entity_poly.pdbx_seq_one_letter_code
_entity_poly.pdbx_strand_id
1 'polypeptide(L)'
;MADDRTTITELATALGVAGAGSLQEATAEHPGNLAIGNESWERLERILAAGKYSALGLAAFANGAFFARHPAGLDGRAPRLIEWSGDRRIPGDQAVPADLLVDRVYMISCKYLSQILHNTAPARVFEEILAPSPQARHPDWFAEVASRQHLALYRGALKLLDLEGMPDTPGWLDSAQRARLRAAFREHGSRGMPGELRAPYDALIAAVSKKSAETWQEALGEPAQQERLLWRLLRIYSATYYILGIDRHRTMRLRVMTPWEWRQAFEFRSFKVSADGRGQPRVNWTARYRERADGRRGEVHGHVEIRWSHRPFCGPPEAKIYLDTRHDEVPGYVPLDGRSRGPDHEQLRFPLGGG
;
A
#
# COMPACT_ATOMS: atom_id res chain seq x y z
N MET A 1 9.35 8.72 11.65
CA MET A 1 8.77 8.25 12.91
C MET A 1 7.41 7.68 12.57
N ALA A 2 7.31 6.36 12.60
CA ALA A 2 6.09 5.61 12.35
C ALA A 2 5.06 6.14 13.35
N ASP A 3 3.79 6.25 12.97
CA ASP A 3 2.80 6.73 13.93
C ASP A 3 2.59 5.68 15.04
N ASP A 4 1.97 6.10 16.14
CA ASP A 4 1.76 5.22 17.31
C ASP A 4 0.96 3.96 16.95
N ARG A 5 0.08 4.04 15.96
CA ARG A 5 -0.73 2.92 15.50
C ARG A 5 0.12 1.89 14.77
N THR A 6 1.02 2.33 13.89
CA THR A 6 1.98 1.46 13.20
C THR A 6 2.92 0.81 14.20
N THR A 7 3.50 1.59 15.12
CA THR A 7 4.40 1.08 16.16
C THR A 7 3.76 -0.03 16.99
N ILE A 8 2.55 0.17 17.53
CA ILE A 8 1.89 -0.88 18.33
C ILE A 8 1.58 -2.13 17.48
N THR A 9 1.15 -1.98 16.23
CA THR A 9 0.81 -3.15 15.41
C THR A 9 2.01 -3.99 15.04
N GLU A 10 3.14 -3.38 14.72
CA GLU A 10 4.36 -4.10 14.33
C GLU A 10 5.04 -4.74 15.54
N LEU A 11 5.23 -3.97 16.62
CA LEU A 11 5.90 -4.47 17.81
C LEU A 11 5.05 -5.48 18.59
N ALA A 12 3.73 -5.30 18.69
CA ALA A 12 2.89 -6.34 19.31
C ALA A 12 2.91 -7.64 18.49
N THR A 13 2.94 -7.55 17.16
CA THR A 13 3.16 -8.74 16.31
C THR A 13 4.50 -9.40 16.64
N ALA A 14 5.58 -8.62 16.74
CA ALA A 14 6.90 -9.13 17.11
C ALA A 14 6.92 -9.84 18.48
N LEU A 15 6.27 -9.25 19.48
CA LEU A 15 6.12 -9.84 20.81
C LEU A 15 5.34 -11.16 20.78
N GLY A 16 4.29 -11.24 19.96
CA GLY A 16 3.57 -12.50 19.74
C GLY A 16 4.48 -13.56 19.09
N VAL A 17 5.32 -13.16 18.13
CA VAL A 17 6.29 -14.04 17.49
C VAL A 17 7.35 -14.55 18.48
N ALA A 18 7.73 -13.75 19.47
CA ALA A 18 8.69 -14.14 20.51
C ALA A 18 8.20 -15.30 21.41
N GLY A 19 6.89 -15.60 21.39
CA GLY A 19 6.32 -16.77 22.06
C GLY A 19 5.81 -16.53 23.49
N ALA A 20 5.65 -15.27 23.90
CA ALA A 20 5.08 -14.93 25.20
C ALA A 20 3.60 -15.33 25.34
N GLY A 21 3.13 -15.47 26.59
CA GLY A 21 1.74 -15.84 26.90
C GLY A 21 0.73 -14.73 26.59
N SER A 22 1.12 -13.48 26.83
CA SER A 22 0.29 -12.29 26.61
C SER A 22 1.12 -11.07 26.22
N LEU A 23 0.46 -10.05 25.67
CA LEU A 23 1.11 -8.79 25.30
C LEU A 23 1.67 -8.05 26.52
N GLN A 24 0.97 -8.14 27.66
CA GLN A 24 1.37 -7.52 28.92
C GLN A 24 2.64 -8.16 29.48
N GLU A 25 2.67 -9.50 29.56
CA GLU A 25 3.85 -10.25 30.01
C GLU A 25 5.05 -9.98 29.10
N ALA A 26 4.86 -10.08 27.78
CA ALA A 26 5.93 -9.84 26.81
C ALA A 26 6.52 -8.43 26.91
N THR A 27 5.68 -7.44 27.23
CA THR A 27 6.12 -6.06 27.41
C THR A 27 6.80 -5.84 28.75
N ALA A 28 6.45 -6.59 29.80
CA ALA A 28 7.13 -6.51 31.10
C ALA A 28 8.49 -7.21 31.09
N GLU A 29 8.63 -8.28 30.30
CA GLU A 29 9.84 -9.11 30.24
C GLU A 29 10.96 -8.55 29.36
N HIS A 30 10.63 -7.66 28.40
CA HIS A 30 11.56 -7.14 27.39
C HIS A 30 12.41 -8.26 26.74
N PRO A 31 11.78 -9.18 26.00
CA PRO A 31 12.46 -10.36 25.47
C PRO A 31 13.73 -9.99 24.70
N GLY A 32 14.88 -10.50 25.17
CA GLY A 32 16.20 -10.11 24.65
C GLY A 32 16.48 -10.52 23.20
N ASN A 33 15.62 -11.35 22.59
CA ASN A 33 15.68 -11.69 21.17
C ASN A 33 14.97 -10.65 20.28
N LEU A 34 14.18 -9.71 20.83
CA LEU A 34 13.60 -8.60 20.08
C LEU A 34 14.58 -7.41 20.03
N ALA A 35 15.25 -7.25 18.90
CA ALA A 35 16.31 -6.26 18.70
C ALA A 35 15.75 -4.87 18.39
N ILE A 36 15.25 -4.18 19.42
CA ILE A 36 14.82 -2.78 19.37
C ILE A 36 15.52 -1.95 20.46
N GLY A 37 15.69 -0.64 20.23
CA GLY A 37 16.32 0.26 21.20
C GLY A 37 15.38 0.70 22.32
N ASN A 38 15.95 1.21 23.42
CA ASN A 38 15.20 1.66 24.61
C ASN A 38 14.11 2.68 24.28
N GLU A 39 14.37 3.64 23.39
CA GLU A 39 13.37 4.63 22.96
C GLU A 39 12.12 3.99 22.34
N SER A 40 12.28 2.86 21.66
CA SER A 40 11.17 2.12 21.05
C SER A 40 10.36 1.35 22.10
N TRP A 41 11.04 0.78 23.11
CA TRP A 41 10.38 0.19 24.29
C TRP A 41 9.58 1.21 25.08
N GLU A 42 10.19 2.33 25.45
CA GLU A 42 9.54 3.43 26.18
C GLU A 42 8.33 3.98 25.40
N ARG A 43 8.44 4.06 24.07
CA ARG A 43 7.32 4.45 23.22
C ARG A 43 6.20 3.41 23.24
N LEU A 44 6.52 2.13 23.10
CA LEU A 44 5.52 1.06 23.14
C LEU A 44 4.76 1.04 24.47
N GLU A 45 5.47 1.15 25.59
CA GLU A 45 4.88 1.21 26.93
C GLU A 45 3.94 2.40 27.08
N ARG A 46 4.33 3.59 26.61
CA ARG A 46 3.46 4.77 26.60
C ARG A 46 2.20 4.56 25.77
N ILE A 47 2.30 3.93 24.60
CA ILE A 47 1.16 3.64 23.73
C ILE A 47 0.19 2.67 24.42
N LEU A 48 0.72 1.62 25.06
CA LEU A 48 -0.06 0.64 25.81
C LEU A 48 -0.76 1.26 27.02
N ALA A 49 -0.04 2.08 27.80
CA ALA A 49 -0.59 2.79 28.96
C ALA A 49 -1.72 3.75 28.57
N ALA A 50 -1.61 4.41 27.42
CA ALA A 50 -2.67 5.28 26.90
C ALA A 50 -3.94 4.52 26.48
N GLY A 51 -3.85 3.21 26.23
CA GLY A 51 -5.00 2.33 25.95
C GLY A 51 -5.74 2.57 24.63
N LYS A 52 -5.42 3.64 23.88
CA LYS A 52 -6.12 4.06 22.65
C LYS A 52 -6.18 2.96 21.57
N TYR A 53 -5.17 2.10 21.50
CA TYR A 53 -5.05 1.06 20.47
C TYR A 53 -5.07 -0.37 21.04
N SER A 54 -5.57 -0.60 22.25
CA SER A 54 -5.47 -1.91 22.93
C SER A 54 -6.04 -3.07 22.13
N ALA A 55 -7.24 -2.93 21.55
CA ALA A 55 -7.84 -3.98 20.73
C ALA A 55 -6.99 -4.33 19.50
N LEU A 56 -6.38 -3.31 18.89
CA LEU A 56 -5.51 -3.47 17.73
C LEU A 56 -4.18 -4.14 18.12
N GLY A 57 -3.59 -3.75 19.25
CA GLY A 57 -2.38 -4.37 19.79
C GLY A 57 -2.59 -5.85 20.15
N LEU A 58 -3.72 -6.19 20.78
CA LEU A 58 -4.08 -7.59 21.10
C LEU A 58 -4.28 -8.44 19.83
N ALA A 59 -4.96 -7.90 18.82
CA ALA A 59 -5.12 -8.58 17.53
C ALA A 59 -3.75 -8.81 16.85
N ALA A 60 -2.86 -7.82 16.93
CA ALA A 60 -1.52 -7.92 16.38
C ALA A 60 -0.66 -8.97 17.10
N PHE A 61 -0.69 -8.97 18.43
CA PHE A 61 -0.06 -10.00 19.25
C PHE A 61 -0.57 -11.41 18.89
N ALA A 62 -1.89 -11.58 18.76
CA ALA A 62 -2.49 -12.85 18.40
C ALA A 62 -2.03 -13.34 17.01
N ASN A 63 -1.77 -12.44 16.05
CA ASN A 63 -1.21 -12.81 14.75
C ASN A 63 0.23 -13.32 14.86
N GLY A 64 1.08 -12.63 15.62
CA GLY A 64 2.45 -13.08 15.87
C GLY A 64 2.49 -14.43 16.57
N ALA A 65 1.67 -14.60 17.62
CA ALA A 65 1.57 -15.83 18.38
C ALA A 65 1.04 -17.00 17.53
N PHE A 66 0.10 -16.75 16.62
CA PHE A 66 -0.35 -17.75 15.65
C PHE A 66 0.81 -18.16 14.73
N PHE A 67 1.54 -17.19 14.17
CA PHE A 67 2.67 -17.47 13.29
C PHE A 67 3.78 -18.27 13.99
N ALA A 68 4.09 -17.95 15.25
CA ALA A 68 5.06 -18.68 16.05
C ALA A 68 4.71 -20.18 16.20
N ARG A 69 3.42 -20.51 16.33
CA ARG A 69 2.96 -21.90 16.51
C ARG A 69 2.66 -22.64 15.21
N HIS A 70 2.44 -21.92 14.12
CA HIS A 70 1.98 -22.53 12.88
C HIS A 70 3.13 -23.28 12.17
N PRO A 71 2.90 -24.48 11.57
CA PRO A 71 3.94 -25.25 10.88
C PRO A 71 4.58 -24.54 9.70
N ALA A 72 3.80 -23.74 8.96
CA ALA A 72 4.32 -22.88 7.89
C ALA A 72 4.99 -21.59 8.42
N GLY A 73 4.95 -21.35 9.74
CA GLY A 73 5.64 -20.24 10.40
C GLY A 73 6.90 -20.75 11.11
N LEU A 74 6.94 -20.61 12.44
CA LEU A 74 8.08 -21.09 13.24
C LEU A 74 7.90 -22.52 13.77
N ASP A 75 6.73 -23.14 13.62
CA ASP A 75 6.46 -24.50 14.09
C ASP A 75 6.77 -24.72 15.58
N GLY A 76 6.43 -23.73 16.42
CA GLY A 76 6.70 -23.74 17.85
C GLY A 76 8.15 -23.47 18.25
N ARG A 77 9.06 -23.28 17.28
CA ARG A 77 10.46 -22.96 17.56
C ARG A 77 10.59 -21.53 18.12
N ALA A 78 11.33 -21.40 19.22
CA ALA A 78 11.71 -20.09 19.75
C ALA A 78 12.65 -19.36 18.76
N PRO A 79 12.35 -18.11 18.36
CA PRO A 79 13.23 -17.34 17.50
C PRO A 79 14.48 -16.89 18.27
N ARG A 80 15.64 -16.85 17.60
CA ARG A 80 16.90 -16.37 18.18
C ARG A 80 17.02 -14.85 18.08
N LEU A 81 16.47 -14.27 17.02
CA LEU A 81 16.51 -12.84 16.73
C LEU A 81 15.24 -12.41 15.99
N ILE A 82 14.65 -11.31 16.42
CA ILE A 82 13.56 -10.60 15.75
C ILE A 82 14.02 -9.16 15.55
N GLU A 83 14.16 -8.75 14.29
CA GLU A 83 14.54 -7.40 13.91
C GLU A 83 13.29 -6.64 13.42
N TRP A 84 13.13 -5.40 13.86
CA TRP A 84 12.04 -4.52 13.44
C TRP A 84 12.57 -3.38 12.58
N SER A 85 12.06 -3.20 11.37
CA SER A 85 12.54 -2.15 10.46
C SER A 85 12.11 -0.74 10.92
N GLY A 86 10.88 -0.60 11.44
CA GLY A 86 10.29 0.68 11.80
C GLY A 86 10.22 1.62 10.59
N ASP A 87 10.69 2.86 10.74
CA ASP A 87 10.75 3.82 9.62
C ASP A 87 11.88 3.57 8.62
N ARG A 88 12.75 2.59 8.89
CA ARG A 88 13.95 2.41 8.08
C ARG A 88 13.53 1.90 6.71
N ARG A 89 13.94 2.64 5.66
CA ARG A 89 13.83 2.15 4.29
C ARG A 89 14.79 0.97 4.13
N ILE A 90 14.25 -0.19 3.84
CA ILE A 90 15.04 -1.35 3.43
C ILE A 90 15.67 -1.02 2.07
N PRO A 91 17.01 -0.99 1.96
CA PRO A 91 17.68 -0.71 0.70
C PRO A 91 17.47 -1.88 -0.28
N GLY A 92 17.39 -1.58 -1.58
CA GLY A 92 17.33 -2.59 -2.64
C GLY A 92 16.27 -2.32 -3.70
N ASP A 93 16.55 -2.79 -4.91
CA ASP A 93 15.76 -2.56 -6.13
C ASP A 93 14.38 -3.24 -6.12
N GLN A 94 14.26 -4.34 -5.39
CA GLN A 94 13.02 -5.09 -5.15
C GLN A 94 12.96 -5.57 -3.70
N ALA A 95 13.16 -4.65 -2.75
CA ALA A 95 13.08 -4.98 -1.34
C ALA A 95 11.72 -5.61 -1.01
N VAL A 96 11.74 -6.79 -0.40
CA VAL A 96 10.55 -7.41 0.19
C VAL A 96 10.05 -6.45 1.29
N PRO A 97 8.76 -6.11 1.33
CA PRO A 97 8.20 -5.14 2.28
C PRO A 97 8.04 -5.77 3.67
N ALA A 98 9.16 -6.08 4.31
CA ALA A 98 9.17 -6.70 5.63
C ALA A 98 9.24 -5.62 6.72
N ASP A 99 8.30 -5.68 7.65
CA ASP A 99 8.31 -4.87 8.87
C ASP A 99 9.09 -5.60 9.97
N LEU A 100 9.03 -6.95 9.96
CA LEU A 100 9.82 -7.81 10.84
C LEU A 100 10.67 -8.80 10.03
N LEU A 101 11.87 -9.06 10.52
CA LEU A 101 12.76 -10.11 10.05
C LEU A 101 13.12 -11.03 11.21
N VAL A 102 12.72 -12.31 11.12
CA VAL A 102 12.95 -13.30 12.16
C VAL A 102 14.04 -14.26 11.71
N ASP A 103 15.11 -14.36 12.51
CA ASP A 103 16.29 -15.19 12.28
C ASP A 103 16.93 -15.00 10.89
N ARG A 104 16.69 -13.84 10.25
CA ARG A 104 17.11 -13.52 8.87
C ARG A 104 16.53 -14.45 7.79
N VAL A 105 15.48 -15.20 8.13
CA VAL A 105 14.84 -16.16 7.22
C VAL A 105 13.39 -15.79 6.95
N TYR A 106 12.63 -15.47 8.00
CA TYR A 106 11.21 -15.17 7.85
C TYR A 106 11.00 -13.66 7.78
N MET A 107 10.50 -13.21 6.64
CA MET A 107 10.09 -11.84 6.41
C MET A 107 8.59 -11.70 6.66
N ILE A 108 8.19 -10.74 7.47
CA ILE A 108 6.79 -10.51 7.83
C ILE A 108 6.43 -9.05 7.53
N SER A 109 5.41 -8.85 6.71
CA SER A 109 4.74 -7.57 6.51
C SER A 109 3.52 -7.48 7.43
N CYS A 110 3.48 -6.44 8.24
CA CYS A 110 2.40 -6.08 9.15
C CYS A 110 1.38 -5.20 8.42
N LYS A 111 0.19 -5.72 8.15
CA LYS A 111 -0.84 -5.05 7.32
C LYS A 111 -2.16 -4.88 8.06
N TYR A 112 -2.34 -3.74 8.69
CA TYR A 112 -3.53 -3.45 9.50
C TYR A 112 -4.41 -2.36 8.85
N LEU A 113 -5.45 -2.79 8.13
CA LEU A 113 -6.48 -1.97 7.46
C LEU A 113 -6.05 -1.20 6.19
N SER A 114 -4.97 -1.62 5.50
CA SER A 114 -4.51 -0.98 4.26
C SER A 114 -4.54 -1.92 3.05
N GLN A 115 -5.28 -1.54 2.01
CA GLN A 115 -5.34 -2.24 0.70
C GLN A 115 -4.31 -1.72 -0.32
N ILE A 116 -3.46 -0.75 0.08
CA ILE A 116 -2.47 -0.15 -0.82
C ILE A 116 -1.29 -1.12 -0.99
N LEU A 117 -1.06 -1.58 -2.22
CA LEU A 117 0.10 -2.39 -2.58
C LEU A 117 1.32 -1.52 -2.86
N HIS A 118 1.19 -0.34 -3.49
CA HIS A 118 2.37 0.50 -3.76
C HIS A 118 2.03 1.97 -3.58
N ASN A 119 3.02 2.74 -3.14
CA ASN A 119 3.00 4.19 -3.22
C ASN A 119 4.28 4.64 -3.93
N THR A 120 4.15 5.16 -5.15
CA THR A 120 5.30 5.49 -6.01
C THR A 120 4.96 6.62 -6.97
N ALA A 121 5.91 7.05 -7.80
CA ALA A 121 5.65 8.04 -8.84
C ALA A 121 4.79 7.43 -9.98
N PRO A 122 3.88 8.19 -10.60
CA PRO A 122 3.08 7.68 -11.73
C PRO A 122 3.91 7.08 -12.88
N ALA A 123 5.01 7.71 -13.28
CA ALA A 123 5.91 7.20 -14.32
C ALA A 123 6.45 5.79 -13.99
N ARG A 124 6.74 5.50 -12.71
CA ARG A 124 7.18 4.17 -12.25
C ARG A 124 6.14 3.09 -12.54
N VAL A 125 4.85 3.44 -12.55
CA VAL A 125 3.76 2.51 -12.81
C VAL A 125 3.50 2.41 -14.31
N PHE A 126 3.29 3.55 -14.97
CA PHE A 126 2.71 3.60 -16.30
C PHE A 126 3.76 3.51 -17.42
N GLU A 127 5.00 3.90 -17.17
CA GLU A 127 6.09 3.83 -18.18
C GLU A 127 7.04 2.69 -17.85
N GLU A 128 7.48 2.62 -16.59
CA GLU A 128 8.52 1.69 -16.18
C GLU A 128 7.97 0.34 -15.72
N ILE A 129 6.64 0.15 -15.75
CA ILE A 129 5.93 -1.09 -15.38
C ILE A 129 6.39 -1.67 -14.03
N LEU A 130 6.77 -0.81 -13.07
CA LEU A 130 7.36 -1.14 -11.76
C LEU A 130 8.72 -1.86 -11.82
N ALA A 131 9.45 -1.79 -12.93
CA ALA A 131 10.81 -2.34 -13.04
C ALA A 131 11.77 -1.53 -12.16
N PRO A 132 12.81 -2.13 -11.57
CA PRO A 132 13.89 -1.34 -10.98
C PRO A 132 14.45 -0.34 -11.99
N SER A 133 14.63 0.91 -11.60
CA SER A 133 15.27 1.94 -12.44
C SER A 133 16.31 2.69 -11.63
N PRO A 134 17.56 2.78 -12.13
CA PRO A 134 18.62 3.54 -11.48
C PRO A 134 18.42 5.06 -11.59
N GLN A 135 17.50 5.53 -12.44
CA GLN A 135 17.20 6.95 -12.66
C GLN A 135 15.70 7.20 -12.44
N ALA A 136 15.27 7.13 -11.17
CA ALA A 136 13.88 7.43 -10.84
C ALA A 136 13.53 8.88 -11.20
N ARG A 137 12.66 9.06 -12.20
CA ARG A 137 12.09 10.36 -12.55
C ARG A 137 10.84 10.61 -11.72
N HIS A 138 10.69 11.84 -11.24
CA HIS A 138 9.51 12.30 -10.51
C HIS A 138 8.88 13.52 -11.20
N PRO A 139 8.47 13.39 -12.48
CA PRO A 139 7.88 14.51 -13.20
C PRO A 139 6.52 14.88 -12.58
N ASP A 140 6.08 16.11 -12.85
CA ASP A 140 4.68 16.46 -12.61
C ASP A 140 3.80 15.75 -13.66
N TRP A 141 3.33 14.56 -13.30
CA TRP A 141 2.56 13.70 -14.21
C TRP A 141 1.33 14.42 -14.79
N PHE A 142 0.68 15.30 -14.03
CA PHE A 142 -0.48 16.04 -14.56
C PHE A 142 -0.08 17.03 -15.65
N ALA A 143 1.07 17.69 -15.50
CA ALA A 143 1.61 18.55 -16.55
C ALA A 143 2.04 17.74 -17.79
N GLU A 144 2.54 16.53 -17.60
CA GLU A 144 3.02 15.66 -18.67
C GLU A 144 1.87 15.07 -19.51
N VAL A 145 0.88 14.46 -18.86
CA VAL A 145 -0.16 13.70 -19.58
C VAL A 145 -1.43 14.51 -19.87
N ALA A 146 -1.60 15.66 -19.21
CA ALA A 146 -2.81 16.49 -19.32
C ALA A 146 -2.52 18.00 -19.17
N SER A 147 -1.45 18.49 -19.81
CA SER A 147 -0.96 19.87 -19.71
C SER A 147 -2.05 20.94 -19.81
N ARG A 148 -2.93 20.83 -20.81
CA ARG A 148 -4.03 21.78 -21.06
C ARG A 148 -5.03 21.82 -19.89
N GLN A 149 -5.47 20.65 -19.43
CA GLN A 149 -6.45 20.54 -18.34
C GLN A 149 -5.82 20.94 -17.00
N HIS A 150 -4.56 20.60 -16.78
CA HIS A 150 -3.82 20.98 -15.59
C HIS A 150 -3.68 22.50 -15.48
N LEU A 151 -3.32 23.15 -16.59
CA LEU A 151 -3.24 24.61 -16.68
C LEU A 151 -4.61 25.28 -16.51
N ALA A 152 -5.66 24.73 -17.09
CA ALA A 152 -7.02 25.26 -16.94
C ALA A 152 -7.48 25.21 -15.48
N LEU A 153 -7.24 24.10 -14.77
CA LEU A 153 -7.55 23.96 -13.36
C LEU A 153 -6.74 24.94 -12.50
N TYR A 154 -5.46 25.12 -12.80
CA TYR A 154 -4.59 26.05 -12.10
C TYR A 154 -5.07 27.50 -12.25
N ARG A 155 -5.35 27.95 -13.48
CA ARG A 155 -5.88 29.31 -13.73
C ARG A 155 -7.22 29.53 -13.05
N GLY A 156 -8.09 28.51 -13.05
CA GLY A 156 -9.34 28.53 -12.29
C GLY A 156 -9.09 28.72 -10.79
N ALA A 157 -8.12 27.99 -10.23
CA ALA A 157 -7.75 28.11 -8.81
C ALA A 157 -7.19 29.50 -8.48
N LEU A 158 -6.32 30.06 -9.31
CA LEU A 158 -5.80 31.42 -9.09
C LEU A 158 -6.91 32.46 -9.08
N LYS A 159 -7.85 32.37 -10.02
CA LYS A 159 -9.00 33.27 -10.10
C LYS A 159 -9.94 33.13 -8.91
N LEU A 160 -10.23 31.90 -8.48
CA LEU A 160 -11.12 31.63 -7.35
C LEU A 160 -10.52 32.15 -6.03
N LEU A 161 -9.21 32.00 -5.86
CA LEU A 161 -8.49 32.35 -4.64
C LEU A 161 -7.95 33.79 -4.64
N ASP A 162 -8.26 34.56 -5.67
CA ASP A 162 -7.80 35.96 -5.86
C ASP A 162 -6.27 36.11 -5.71
N LEU A 163 -5.52 35.17 -6.28
CA LEU A 163 -4.06 35.13 -6.13
C LEU A 163 -3.34 35.81 -7.30
N GLU A 164 -2.81 37.00 -7.04
CA GLU A 164 -1.98 37.77 -7.97
C GLU A 164 -0.47 37.48 -7.83
N GLY A 165 0.30 37.83 -8.87
CA GLY A 165 1.76 37.68 -8.91
C GLY A 165 2.22 36.22 -8.96
N MET A 166 1.36 35.32 -9.44
CA MET A 166 1.64 33.90 -9.59
C MET A 166 2.12 33.61 -11.03
N PRO A 167 3.03 32.65 -11.25
CA PRO A 167 3.49 32.29 -12.59
C PRO A 167 2.34 31.72 -13.42
N ASP A 168 2.45 31.82 -14.76
CA ASP A 168 1.43 31.32 -15.69
C ASP A 168 1.27 29.80 -15.67
N THR A 169 2.28 29.07 -15.20
CA THR A 169 2.27 27.60 -15.17
C THR A 169 2.61 27.06 -13.78
N PRO A 170 1.95 25.96 -13.32
CA PRO A 170 2.24 25.36 -12.02
C PRO A 170 3.70 24.91 -11.84
N GLY A 171 4.34 24.50 -12.93
CA GLY A 171 5.72 24.00 -12.90
C GLY A 171 6.75 25.07 -12.51
N TRP A 172 6.41 26.35 -12.66
CA TRP A 172 7.28 27.48 -12.31
C TRP A 172 7.04 28.04 -10.92
N LEU A 173 6.12 27.46 -10.15
CA LEU A 173 5.88 27.87 -8.78
C LEU A 173 7.13 27.64 -7.92
N ASP A 174 7.58 28.69 -7.25
CA ASP A 174 8.60 28.56 -6.20
C ASP A 174 7.98 28.06 -4.88
N SER A 175 8.83 27.84 -3.87
CA SER A 175 8.40 27.36 -2.56
C SER A 175 7.47 28.34 -1.82
N ALA A 176 7.67 29.65 -1.98
CA ALA A 176 6.86 30.68 -1.33
C ALA A 176 5.46 30.78 -1.96
N GLN A 177 5.40 30.71 -3.30
CA GLN A 177 4.15 30.70 -4.07
C GLN A 177 3.35 29.41 -3.80
N ARG A 178 4.00 28.25 -3.71
CA ARG A 178 3.34 27.00 -3.28
C ARG A 178 2.76 27.12 -1.86
N ALA A 179 3.47 27.79 -0.94
CA ALA A 179 2.98 28.02 0.41
C ALA A 179 1.77 28.96 0.45
N ARG A 180 1.80 30.05 -0.33
CA ARG A 180 0.65 30.97 -0.51
C ARG A 180 -0.59 30.25 -1.04
N LEU A 181 -0.44 29.46 -2.10
CA LEU A 181 -1.53 28.69 -2.69
C LEU A 181 -2.11 27.67 -1.69
N ARG A 182 -1.26 26.99 -0.92
CA ARG A 182 -1.68 26.07 0.14
C ARG A 182 -2.44 26.79 1.26
N ALA A 183 -2.01 27.99 1.66
CA ALA A 183 -2.68 28.79 2.67
C ALA A 183 -4.08 29.22 2.19
N ALA A 184 -4.17 29.78 0.98
CA ALA A 184 -5.43 30.21 0.38
C ALA A 184 -6.45 29.07 0.27
N PHE A 185 -6.04 27.88 -0.17
CA PHE A 185 -6.92 26.70 -0.17
C PHE A 185 -7.40 26.30 1.24
N ARG A 186 -6.58 26.47 2.28
CA ARG A 186 -7.00 26.21 3.67
C ARG A 186 -8.00 27.23 4.17
N GLU A 187 -7.74 28.51 3.89
CA GLU A 187 -8.61 29.64 4.29
C GLU A 187 -9.97 29.58 3.61
N HIS A 188 -10.02 29.14 2.35
CA HIS A 188 -11.29 28.87 1.64
C HIS A 188 -12.13 27.76 2.32
N GLY A 189 -11.56 26.96 3.22
CA GLY A 189 -12.31 26.03 4.06
C GLY A 189 -12.78 24.74 3.36
N SER A 190 -12.42 24.49 2.10
CA SER A 190 -12.73 23.23 1.43
C SER A 190 -11.73 22.14 1.83
N ARG A 191 -12.23 21.00 2.32
CA ARG A 191 -11.38 19.81 2.58
C ARG A 191 -10.83 19.19 1.28
N GLY A 192 -11.43 19.48 0.12
CA GLY A 192 -11.03 18.97 -1.19
C GLY A 192 -10.97 20.06 -2.26
N MET A 193 -11.18 19.69 -3.52
CA MET A 193 -11.30 20.68 -4.60
C MET A 193 -12.59 21.51 -4.40
N PRO A 194 -12.53 22.84 -4.41
CA PRO A 194 -13.72 23.70 -4.39
C PRO A 194 -14.73 23.34 -5.50
N GLY A 195 -16.02 23.48 -5.23
CA GLY A 195 -17.09 23.10 -6.16
C GLY A 195 -17.07 23.91 -7.45
N GLU A 196 -16.60 25.15 -7.38
CA GLU A 196 -16.37 26.08 -8.49
C GLU A 196 -15.33 25.56 -9.47
N LEU A 197 -14.38 24.74 -8.99
CA LEU A 197 -13.35 24.11 -9.81
C LEU A 197 -13.76 22.71 -10.27
N ARG A 198 -15.01 22.29 -10.05
CA ARG A 198 -15.44 20.93 -10.35
C ARG A 198 -15.31 20.58 -11.83
N ALA A 199 -15.79 21.44 -12.72
CA ALA A 199 -15.72 21.21 -14.17
C ALA A 199 -14.26 21.09 -14.69
N PRO A 200 -13.34 22.03 -14.40
CA PRO A 200 -11.94 21.86 -14.82
C PRO A 200 -11.26 20.67 -14.13
N TYR A 201 -11.68 20.30 -12.92
CA TYR A 201 -11.12 19.15 -12.23
C TYR A 201 -11.61 17.82 -12.84
N ASP A 202 -12.89 17.69 -13.16
CA ASP A 202 -13.43 16.52 -13.87
C ASP A 202 -12.79 16.36 -15.26
N ALA A 203 -12.51 17.47 -15.96
CA ALA A 203 -11.77 17.45 -17.22
C ALA A 203 -10.34 16.93 -17.03
N LEU A 204 -9.64 17.37 -15.97
CA LEU A 204 -8.31 16.85 -15.61
C LEU A 204 -8.37 15.35 -15.30
N ILE A 205 -9.34 14.92 -14.48
CA ILE A 205 -9.55 13.52 -14.11
C ILE A 205 -9.71 12.66 -15.37
N ALA A 206 -10.60 13.04 -16.27
CA ALA A 206 -10.85 12.28 -17.50
C ALA A 206 -9.60 12.20 -18.39
N ALA A 207 -8.91 13.33 -18.60
CA ALA A 207 -7.71 13.39 -19.43
C ALA A 207 -6.56 12.56 -18.86
N VAL A 208 -6.27 12.71 -17.57
CA VAL A 208 -5.19 11.99 -16.90
C VAL A 208 -5.48 10.49 -16.85
N SER A 209 -6.69 10.07 -16.48
CA SER A 209 -7.05 8.65 -16.47
C SER A 209 -6.91 8.02 -17.85
N LYS A 210 -7.40 8.70 -18.90
CA LYS A 210 -7.31 8.22 -20.28
C LYS A 210 -5.85 8.09 -20.71
N LYS A 211 -5.07 9.17 -20.59
CA LYS A 211 -3.70 9.16 -21.10
C LYS A 211 -2.79 8.23 -20.30
N SER A 212 -2.98 8.13 -18.98
CA SER A 212 -2.22 7.16 -18.15
C SER A 212 -2.56 5.72 -18.51
N ALA A 213 -3.82 5.40 -18.81
CA ALA A 213 -4.22 4.08 -19.27
C ALA A 213 -3.62 3.74 -20.64
N GLU A 214 -3.64 4.68 -21.59
CA GLU A 214 -3.00 4.54 -22.91
C GLU A 214 -1.50 4.33 -22.77
N THR A 215 -0.80 5.18 -22.01
CA THR A 215 0.64 5.03 -21.75
C THR A 215 0.97 3.68 -21.11
N TRP A 216 0.16 3.24 -20.14
CA TRP A 216 0.38 1.92 -19.54
C TRP A 216 0.20 0.80 -20.56
N GLN A 217 -0.86 0.85 -21.38
CA GLN A 217 -1.11 -0.13 -22.44
C GLN A 217 0.04 -0.18 -23.46
N GLU A 218 0.58 0.97 -23.86
CA GLU A 218 1.74 1.06 -24.76
C GLU A 218 3.00 0.45 -24.13
N ALA A 219 3.18 0.62 -22.81
CA ALA A 219 4.28 0.03 -22.06
C ALA A 219 4.08 -1.47 -21.75
N LEU A 220 2.87 -2.01 -21.89
CA LEU A 220 2.61 -3.45 -21.76
C LEU A 220 3.24 -4.17 -22.96
N GLY A 221 4.44 -4.71 -22.76
CA GLY A 221 5.07 -5.57 -23.75
C GLY A 221 4.48 -6.98 -23.78
N GLU A 222 5.33 -7.94 -24.11
CA GLU A 222 4.96 -9.35 -24.34
C GLU A 222 4.33 -10.02 -23.09
N PRO A 223 3.56 -11.12 -23.24
CA PRO A 223 2.91 -11.82 -22.13
C PRO A 223 3.84 -12.12 -20.94
N ALA A 224 5.12 -12.43 -21.20
CA ALA A 224 6.10 -12.68 -20.14
C ALA A 224 6.44 -11.42 -19.31
N GLN A 225 6.42 -10.22 -19.92
CA GLN A 225 6.60 -8.95 -19.20
C GLN A 225 5.35 -8.59 -18.40
N GLN A 226 4.17 -8.88 -18.93
CA GLN A 226 2.89 -8.69 -18.24
C GLN A 226 2.77 -9.60 -17.00
N GLU A 227 3.21 -10.86 -17.10
CA GLU A 227 3.27 -11.77 -15.94
C GLU A 227 4.23 -11.22 -14.86
N ARG A 228 5.40 -10.72 -15.26
CA ARG A 228 6.34 -10.07 -14.31
C ARG A 228 5.77 -8.79 -13.70
N LEU A 229 5.00 -8.00 -14.47
CA LEU A 229 4.27 -6.85 -13.94
C LEU A 229 3.24 -7.30 -12.90
N LEU A 230 2.47 -8.37 -13.18
CA LEU A 230 1.50 -8.91 -12.23
C LEU A 230 2.18 -9.28 -10.90
N TRP A 231 3.31 -9.99 -10.95
CA TRP A 231 4.03 -10.32 -9.72
C TRP A 231 4.51 -9.08 -8.97
N ARG A 232 5.02 -8.07 -9.65
CA ARG A 232 5.43 -6.81 -9.02
C ARG A 232 4.24 -6.08 -8.39
N LEU A 233 3.10 -6.02 -9.09
CA LEU A 233 1.86 -5.46 -8.56
C LEU A 233 1.46 -6.19 -7.28
N LEU A 234 1.32 -7.52 -7.35
CA LEU A 234 0.96 -8.39 -6.24
C LEU A 234 2.08 -8.59 -5.21
N ARG A 235 3.23 -7.93 -5.36
CA ARG A 235 4.38 -8.06 -4.46
C ARG A 235 4.81 -9.51 -4.25
N ILE A 236 4.82 -10.30 -5.32
CA ILE A 236 5.34 -11.67 -5.37
C ILE A 236 6.83 -11.56 -5.75
N TYR A 237 7.70 -11.82 -4.77
CA TYR A 237 9.15 -11.68 -4.91
C TYR A 237 9.85 -13.03 -4.97
N SER A 238 11.16 -13.02 -5.25
CA SER A 238 11.99 -14.24 -5.32
C SER A 238 12.06 -15.02 -4.01
N ALA A 239 11.69 -14.41 -2.88
CA ALA A 239 11.63 -15.04 -1.57
C ALA A 239 10.20 -14.99 -1.00
N THR A 240 9.84 -16.08 -0.32
CA THR A 240 8.60 -16.20 0.45
C THR A 240 8.61 -15.19 1.59
N TYR A 241 7.48 -14.54 1.81
CA TYR A 241 7.24 -13.72 3.00
C TYR A 241 5.79 -13.87 3.45
N TYR A 242 5.51 -13.36 4.64
CA TYR A 242 4.22 -13.50 5.29
C TYR A 242 3.55 -12.15 5.44
N ILE A 243 2.24 -12.12 5.30
CA ILE A 243 1.41 -10.97 5.61
C ILE A 243 0.63 -11.31 6.87
N LEU A 244 0.90 -10.59 7.95
CA LEU A 244 0.18 -10.70 9.22
C LEU A 244 -0.55 -9.40 9.48
N GLY A 245 -1.83 -9.48 9.80
CA GLY A 245 -2.63 -8.26 9.86
C GLY A 245 -4.10 -8.48 10.14
N ILE A 246 -4.85 -7.40 9.93
CA ILE A 246 -6.31 -7.41 9.91
C ILE A 246 -6.77 -6.59 8.70
N ASP A 247 -7.74 -7.11 7.97
CA ASP A 247 -8.56 -6.31 7.06
C ASP A 247 -9.86 -5.91 7.80
N ARG A 248 -10.70 -5.08 7.16
CA ARG A 248 -11.95 -4.53 7.71
C ARG A 248 -12.91 -5.57 8.29
N HIS A 249 -12.77 -6.83 7.89
CA HIS A 249 -13.73 -7.89 8.23
C HIS A 249 -13.10 -9.09 8.97
N ARG A 250 -11.78 -9.26 8.93
CA ARG A 250 -11.14 -10.51 9.37
C ARG A 250 -9.63 -10.36 9.55
N THR A 251 -9.09 -11.30 10.32
CA THR A 251 -7.66 -11.50 10.44
C THR A 251 -7.06 -11.93 9.10
N MET A 252 -5.89 -11.42 8.78
CA MET A 252 -5.15 -11.74 7.57
C MET A 252 -3.83 -12.40 7.96
N ARG A 253 -3.69 -13.69 7.62
CA ARG A 253 -2.48 -14.50 7.88
C ARG A 253 -2.15 -15.26 6.61
N LEU A 254 -1.29 -14.69 5.79
CA LEU A 254 -1.04 -15.19 4.43
C LEU A 254 0.45 -15.49 4.26
N ARG A 255 0.77 -16.58 3.56
CA ARG A 255 2.07 -16.82 2.94
C ARG A 255 2.00 -16.38 1.49
N VAL A 256 2.92 -15.53 1.07
CA VAL A 256 3.02 -15.12 -0.34
C VAL A 256 3.98 -16.08 -1.04
N MET A 257 3.50 -16.71 -2.10
CA MET A 257 4.29 -17.59 -2.96
C MET A 257 5.45 -16.85 -3.63
N THR A 258 6.45 -17.61 -4.04
CA THR A 258 7.45 -17.14 -5.01
C THR A 258 6.93 -17.24 -6.46
N PRO A 259 7.56 -16.56 -7.44
CA PRO A 259 7.25 -16.74 -8.86
C PRO A 259 7.34 -18.20 -9.34
N TRP A 260 8.26 -18.99 -8.76
CA TRP A 260 8.41 -20.40 -9.09
C TRP A 260 7.19 -21.19 -8.65
N GLU A 261 6.78 -21.09 -7.37
CA GLU A 261 5.55 -21.71 -6.87
C GLU A 261 4.32 -21.24 -7.65
N TRP A 262 4.25 -19.94 -7.95
CA TRP A 262 3.14 -19.36 -8.69
C TRP A 262 2.99 -20.01 -10.06
N ARG A 263 4.08 -20.21 -10.82
CA ARG A 263 4.04 -20.88 -12.13
C ARG A 263 3.70 -22.37 -12.05
N GLN A 264 3.99 -23.03 -10.93
CA GLN A 264 3.58 -24.43 -10.69
C GLN A 264 2.07 -24.54 -10.42
N ALA A 265 1.48 -23.54 -9.77
CA ALA A 265 0.06 -23.54 -9.42
C ALA A 265 -0.84 -22.88 -10.49
N PHE A 266 -0.32 -21.88 -11.21
CA PHE A 266 -1.09 -21.00 -12.08
C PHE A 266 -0.45 -20.83 -13.46
N GLU A 267 -1.27 -20.43 -14.41
CA GLU A 267 -0.87 -20.03 -15.74
C GLU A 267 -1.45 -18.65 -16.05
N PHE A 268 -0.59 -17.67 -16.28
CA PHE A 268 -0.98 -16.33 -16.70
C PHE A 268 -1.64 -16.34 -18.08
N ARG A 269 -2.70 -15.55 -18.26
CA ARG A 269 -3.47 -15.48 -19.52
C ARG A 269 -3.42 -14.12 -20.20
N SER A 270 -3.67 -13.05 -19.45
CA SER A 270 -3.73 -11.71 -20.02
C SER A 270 -3.72 -10.66 -18.92
N PHE A 271 -3.22 -9.48 -19.25
CA PHE A 271 -3.36 -8.27 -18.44
C PHE A 271 -4.13 -7.22 -19.22
N LYS A 272 -5.12 -6.57 -18.59
CA LYS A 272 -5.93 -5.51 -19.18
C LYS A 272 -5.89 -4.28 -18.31
N VAL A 273 -5.90 -3.11 -18.95
CA VAL A 273 -5.89 -1.80 -18.33
C VAL A 273 -7.01 -0.96 -18.92
N SER A 274 -7.71 -0.18 -18.10
CA SER A 274 -8.75 0.75 -18.56
C SER A 274 -8.80 2.02 -17.71
N ALA A 275 -9.15 3.14 -18.32
CA ALA A 275 -9.40 4.39 -17.62
C ALA A 275 -10.74 4.33 -16.86
N ASP A 276 -10.77 4.84 -15.62
CA ASP A 276 -11.99 4.88 -14.78
C ASP A 276 -11.98 6.08 -13.82
N GLY A 277 -11.61 7.25 -14.33
CA GLY A 277 -11.53 8.47 -13.52
C GLY A 277 -12.89 8.85 -12.94
N ARG A 278 -13.02 8.82 -11.61
CA ARG A 278 -14.19 9.31 -10.86
C ARG A 278 -13.76 9.95 -9.55
N GLY A 279 -14.00 11.25 -9.40
CA GLY A 279 -13.60 12.03 -8.21
C GLY A 279 -12.09 12.29 -8.11
N GLN A 280 -11.27 11.41 -8.67
CA GLN A 280 -9.82 11.56 -8.88
C GLN A 280 -9.39 10.75 -10.11
N PRO A 281 -8.22 11.07 -10.71
CA PRO A 281 -7.68 10.25 -11.79
C PRO A 281 -7.41 8.82 -11.32
N ARG A 282 -7.88 7.85 -12.13
CA ARG A 282 -7.87 6.42 -11.81
C ARG A 282 -7.71 5.57 -13.07
N VAL A 283 -6.88 4.55 -12.95
CA VAL A 283 -6.68 3.51 -13.97
C VAL A 283 -6.91 2.13 -13.36
N ASN A 284 -7.86 1.38 -13.88
CA ASN A 284 -8.16 0.01 -13.46
C ASN A 284 -7.25 -0.97 -14.18
N TRP A 285 -6.94 -2.08 -13.50
CA TRP A 285 -6.24 -3.21 -14.09
C TRP A 285 -6.92 -4.53 -13.73
N THR A 286 -6.78 -5.52 -14.61
CA THR A 286 -7.29 -6.87 -14.39
C THR A 286 -6.34 -7.87 -15.01
N ALA A 287 -5.93 -8.87 -14.23
CA ALA A 287 -5.17 -10.00 -14.73
C ALA A 287 -6.00 -11.27 -14.69
N ARG A 288 -5.93 -12.05 -15.76
CA ARG A 288 -6.59 -13.35 -15.89
C ARG A 288 -5.57 -14.45 -15.74
N TYR A 289 -5.96 -15.51 -15.06
CA TYR A 289 -5.12 -16.70 -14.88
C TYR A 289 -5.95 -17.98 -14.95
N ARG A 290 -5.27 -19.11 -15.13
CA ARG A 290 -5.83 -20.46 -15.03
C ARG A 290 -5.12 -21.22 -13.93
N GLU A 291 -5.87 -21.89 -13.06
CA GLU A 291 -5.33 -22.83 -12.07
C GLU A 291 -4.96 -24.13 -12.77
N ARG A 292 -3.74 -24.63 -12.49
CA ARG A 292 -3.23 -25.83 -13.17
C ARG A 292 -3.83 -27.12 -12.60
N ALA A 293 -4.23 -27.11 -11.33
CA ALA A 293 -4.77 -28.28 -10.65
C ALA A 293 -6.12 -28.74 -11.24
N ASP A 294 -7.02 -27.80 -11.51
CA ASP A 294 -8.40 -28.08 -11.94
C ASP A 294 -8.80 -27.37 -13.25
N GLY A 295 -7.92 -26.55 -13.82
CA GLY A 295 -8.20 -25.78 -15.04
C GLY A 295 -9.10 -24.56 -14.82
N ARG A 296 -9.50 -24.25 -13.58
CA ARG A 296 -10.42 -23.15 -13.28
C ARG A 296 -9.80 -21.82 -13.66
N ARG A 297 -10.62 -20.94 -14.23
CA ARG A 297 -10.21 -19.56 -14.58
C ARG A 297 -10.52 -18.62 -13.42
N GLY A 298 -9.62 -17.68 -13.19
CA GLY A 298 -9.77 -16.65 -12.19
C GLY A 298 -9.32 -15.30 -12.70
N GLU A 299 -9.76 -14.25 -12.01
CA GLU A 299 -9.38 -12.87 -12.27
C GLU A 299 -8.90 -12.24 -10.96
N VAL A 300 -7.94 -11.32 -11.07
CA VAL A 300 -7.51 -10.45 -9.99
C VAL A 300 -7.57 -9.01 -10.49
N HIS A 301 -8.14 -8.15 -9.65
CA HIS A 301 -8.47 -6.77 -9.98
C HIS A 301 -7.80 -5.82 -9.00
N GLY A 302 -7.49 -4.64 -9.51
CA GLY A 302 -7.09 -3.51 -8.72
C GLY A 302 -7.15 -2.24 -9.53
N HIS A 303 -6.69 -1.16 -8.92
CA HIS A 303 -6.65 0.13 -9.58
C HIS A 303 -5.48 0.96 -9.09
N VAL A 304 -5.16 2.01 -9.86
CA VAL A 304 -4.15 2.99 -9.53
C VAL A 304 -4.84 4.34 -9.42
N GLU A 305 -4.74 4.98 -8.26
CA GLU A 305 -5.20 6.35 -8.04
C GLU A 305 -4.01 7.30 -8.18
N ILE A 306 -4.16 8.36 -8.98
CA ILE A 306 -3.13 9.40 -9.13
C ILE A 306 -3.60 10.65 -8.39
N ARG A 307 -2.82 11.12 -7.43
CA ARG A 307 -3.21 12.26 -6.58
C ARG A 307 -2.04 13.12 -6.16
N TRP A 308 -2.31 14.34 -5.74
CA TRP A 308 -1.32 15.13 -5.01
C TRP A 308 -1.13 14.56 -3.59
N SER A 309 0.12 14.41 -3.14
CA SER A 309 0.43 13.86 -1.80
C SER A 309 -0.02 14.74 -0.63
N HIS A 310 -0.28 16.03 -0.86
CA HIS A 310 -0.70 16.98 0.19
C HIS A 310 -1.92 17.82 -0.22
N ARG A 311 -1.74 18.70 -1.21
CA ARG A 311 -2.75 19.63 -1.73
C ARG A 311 -2.48 19.88 -3.21
N PRO A 312 -3.48 20.33 -3.98
CA PRO A 312 -3.29 20.70 -5.38
C PRO A 312 -2.08 21.62 -5.60
N PHE A 313 -1.30 21.35 -6.65
CA PHE A 313 -0.14 22.14 -7.09
C PHE A 313 1.03 22.29 -6.09
N CYS A 314 1.01 21.55 -4.98
CA CYS A 314 2.03 21.67 -3.92
C CYS A 314 3.25 20.74 -4.11
N GLY A 315 3.31 20.00 -5.20
CA GLY A 315 4.37 19.05 -5.53
C GLY A 315 3.92 18.06 -6.60
N PRO A 316 4.83 17.21 -7.10
CA PRO A 316 4.49 16.15 -8.04
C PRO A 316 3.41 15.22 -7.47
N PRO A 317 2.53 14.68 -8.33
CA PRO A 317 1.55 13.68 -7.89
C PRO A 317 2.23 12.33 -7.58
N GLU A 318 1.58 11.56 -6.72
CA GLU A 318 1.88 10.16 -6.42
C GLU A 318 0.83 9.23 -7.05
N ALA A 319 1.24 7.99 -7.34
CA ALA A 319 0.38 6.89 -7.73
C ALA A 319 0.27 5.90 -6.55
N LYS A 320 -0.96 5.65 -6.10
CA LYS A 320 -1.25 4.60 -5.14
C LYS A 320 -1.93 3.43 -5.83
N ILE A 321 -1.32 2.26 -5.72
CA ILE A 321 -1.84 1.03 -6.31
C ILE A 321 -2.65 0.31 -5.25
N TYR A 322 -3.92 0.07 -5.54
CA TYR A 322 -4.87 -0.62 -4.68
C TYR A 322 -5.16 -2.00 -5.25
N LEU A 323 -5.40 -2.94 -4.35
CA LEU A 323 -5.90 -4.26 -4.65
C LEU A 323 -7.39 -4.31 -4.34
N ASP A 324 -8.22 -4.57 -5.36
CA ASP A 324 -9.68 -4.65 -5.22
C ASP A 324 -10.13 -6.08 -4.89
N THR A 325 -9.40 -7.08 -5.38
CA THR A 325 -9.60 -8.49 -5.00
C THR A 325 -9.23 -8.70 -3.53
N ARG A 326 -10.02 -9.48 -2.79
CA ARG A 326 -9.69 -9.80 -1.40
C ARG A 326 -8.36 -10.56 -1.33
N HIS A 327 -7.56 -10.27 -0.31
CA HIS A 327 -6.21 -10.84 -0.20
C HIS A 327 -6.21 -12.39 -0.15
N ASP A 328 -7.22 -13.01 0.45
CA ASP A 328 -7.39 -14.47 0.50
C ASP A 328 -7.89 -15.09 -0.82
N GLU A 329 -8.27 -14.24 -1.78
CA GLU A 329 -8.67 -14.62 -3.13
C GLU A 329 -7.58 -14.31 -4.17
N VAL A 330 -6.48 -13.66 -3.79
CA VAL A 330 -5.39 -13.34 -4.71
C VAL A 330 -4.60 -14.60 -5.10
N PRO A 331 -4.33 -14.84 -6.40
CA PRO A 331 -3.48 -15.95 -6.81
C PRO A 331 -2.05 -15.78 -6.29
N GLY A 332 -1.56 -16.76 -5.53
CA GLY A 332 -0.25 -16.74 -4.90
C GLY A 332 -0.27 -16.30 -3.44
N TYR A 333 -1.41 -15.90 -2.88
CA TYR A 333 -1.55 -15.62 -1.45
C TYR A 333 -2.24 -16.82 -0.80
N VAL A 334 -1.52 -17.50 0.09
CA VAL A 334 -1.97 -18.75 0.71
C VAL A 334 -2.37 -18.49 2.17
N PRO A 335 -3.66 -18.64 2.53
CA PRO A 335 -4.10 -18.54 3.92
C PRO A 335 -3.42 -19.58 4.81
N LEU A 336 -2.92 -19.14 5.97
CA LEU A 336 -2.32 -20.04 6.96
C LEU A 336 -3.38 -20.73 7.82
N ASP A 337 -4.52 -20.08 8.02
CA ASP A 337 -5.64 -20.54 8.84
C ASP A 337 -6.54 -21.57 8.14
N GLY A 338 -6.09 -22.16 7.03
CA GLY A 338 -6.71 -23.32 6.37
C GLY A 338 -8.05 -23.04 5.68
N ARG A 339 -8.56 -21.80 5.74
CA ARG A 339 -9.80 -21.40 5.07
C ARG A 339 -9.52 -21.01 3.62
N SER A 340 -9.43 -22.00 2.75
CA SER A 340 -9.44 -21.77 1.29
C SER A 340 -10.87 -21.68 0.77
N ARG A 341 -11.16 -20.57 0.08
CA ARG A 341 -12.27 -20.28 -0.87
C ARG A 341 -13.58 -21.08 -0.74
N GLY A 342 -14.56 -20.45 -0.10
CA GLY A 342 -16.01 -20.73 -0.23
C GLY A 342 -16.81 -19.51 0.25
N PRO A 343 -18.00 -19.22 -0.31
CA PRO A 343 -18.80 -18.10 0.15
C PRO A 343 -19.37 -18.51 1.51
N ASP A 344 -19.06 -17.77 2.56
CA ASP A 344 -20.04 -17.56 3.62
C ASP A 344 -19.78 -16.25 4.34
N HIS A 345 -20.82 -15.45 4.26
CA HIS A 345 -21.03 -14.22 5.00
C HIS A 345 -21.37 -14.58 6.43
N GLU A 346 -20.57 -14.12 7.40
CA GLU A 346 -21.16 -13.61 8.64
C GLU A 346 -20.20 -12.64 9.35
N GLN A 347 -20.82 -11.67 9.99
CA GLN A 347 -20.29 -10.34 10.26
C GLN A 347 -19.50 -10.31 11.57
N LEU A 348 -18.20 -10.05 11.52
CA LEU A 348 -17.50 -9.40 12.63
C LEU A 348 -17.54 -7.89 12.38
N ARG A 349 -18.56 -7.23 12.92
CA ARG A 349 -18.64 -5.77 13.01
C ARG A 349 -17.75 -5.32 14.16
N PHE A 350 -16.63 -4.68 13.86
CA PHE A 350 -15.96 -3.85 14.85
C PHE A 350 -16.67 -2.48 14.90
N PRO A 351 -17.11 -2.01 16.07
CA PRO A 351 -17.68 -0.67 16.18
C PRO A 351 -16.55 0.35 15.93
N LEU A 352 -16.65 1.07 14.81
CA LEU A 352 -15.87 2.29 14.61
C LEU A 352 -16.60 3.41 15.37
N GLY A 353 -15.96 3.90 16.42
CA GLY A 353 -16.40 5.10 17.13
C GLY A 353 -16.50 6.28 16.16
N GLY A 354 -17.65 6.95 16.18
CA GLY A 354 -17.84 8.24 15.55
C GLY A 354 -17.06 9.33 16.28
N GLY A 355 -16.51 10.26 15.51
CA GLY A 355 -15.75 11.43 15.94
C GLY A 355 -15.04 12.06 14.76
#